data_AF-G4D6Y5-F1
#
_entry.id   AF-G4D6Y5-F1
#
_cell.length_a   1.000
_cell.length_b   1.000
_cell.length_c   1.000
_cell.angle_alpha   90.00
_cell.angle_beta   90.00
_cell.angle_gamma   90.00
#
_symmetry.space_group_name_H-M   'P 1'
#
loop_
_entity.id
_entity.type
_entity.pdbx_description
1 polymer ?
#
loop_
_entity_poly.entity_id
_entity_poly.type
_entity_poly.pdbx_seq_one_letter_code
_entity_poly.pdbx_strand_id
1 'polypeptide(L)'
;MEDLILDLLIGSYDLHTHSSPSHVKRSIDDIDLIKEANKYNMSGVMIKNHYESTIGRAQLINSHFNFNTKAYGGIALNYPVGGLNPYACESSLKLGGVFIWFPTRDSENSLKYGNMKGDFFSRKGISILNDKGKLKKEVYEIIEVVKKYNAVIATGHLSVEESIILCEESIKNKVKTVLTHPDWLRTDIDIGTQLMLAKKGSNIRKSLGQFRRWRLLKKQVFKCNEKSRL
;
A
#
# COMPACT_ATOMS: atom_id res chain seq x y z
N MET A 1 13.88 -25.25 -5.85
CA MET A 1 12.83 -24.19 -5.96
C MET A 1 12.80 -23.36 -4.70
N GLU A 2 12.95 -24.00 -3.53
CA GLU A 2 13.08 -23.34 -2.23
C GLU A 2 14.32 -22.43 -2.14
N ASP A 3 15.50 -22.91 -2.57
CA ASP A 3 16.73 -22.09 -2.57
C ASP A 3 16.58 -20.79 -3.39
N LEU A 4 15.97 -20.88 -4.57
CA LEU A 4 15.67 -19.71 -5.41
C LEU A 4 14.75 -18.71 -4.70
N ILE A 5 13.80 -19.18 -3.89
CA ILE A 5 12.91 -18.30 -3.12
C ILE A 5 13.71 -17.61 -2.01
N LEU A 6 14.55 -18.35 -1.30
CA LEU A 6 15.40 -17.81 -0.24
C LEU A 6 16.39 -16.77 -0.78
N ASP A 7 17.00 -17.02 -1.94
CA ASP A 7 17.90 -16.06 -2.60
C ASP A 7 17.18 -14.77 -2.99
N LEU A 8 15.92 -14.85 -3.42
CA LEU A 8 15.10 -13.68 -3.73
C LEU A 8 14.73 -12.83 -2.50
N LEU A 9 14.80 -13.40 -1.29
CA LEU A 9 14.53 -12.65 -0.06
C LEU A 9 15.70 -11.76 0.35
N ILE A 10 16.94 -12.15 0.02
CA ILE A 10 18.14 -11.39 0.37
C ILE A 10 18.08 -10.01 -0.29
N GLY A 11 18.15 -8.97 0.54
CA GLY A 11 18.09 -7.58 0.09
C GLY A 11 16.69 -7.09 -0.31
N SER A 12 15.66 -7.94 -0.23
CA SER A 12 14.30 -7.60 -0.63
C SER A 12 13.54 -6.76 0.40
N TYR A 13 12.39 -6.23 0.00
CA TYR A 13 11.47 -5.50 0.88
C TYR A 13 10.07 -6.12 0.82
N ASP A 14 9.46 -6.39 1.99
CA ASP A 14 8.01 -6.62 2.07
C ASP A 14 7.30 -5.28 2.29
N LEU A 15 6.55 -4.82 1.29
CA LEU A 15 5.94 -3.49 1.28
C LEU A 15 4.52 -3.44 1.86
N HIS A 16 3.96 -4.54 2.36
CA HIS A 16 2.62 -4.52 2.92
C HIS A 16 2.34 -5.69 3.86
N THR A 17 2.75 -5.55 5.11
CA THR A 17 2.52 -6.57 6.13
C THR A 17 1.54 -6.08 7.19
N HIS A 18 0.68 -6.99 7.64
CA HIS A 18 -0.30 -6.74 8.68
C HIS A 18 0.04 -7.54 9.94
N SER A 19 0.67 -6.87 10.90
CA SER A 19 1.10 -7.42 12.20
C SER A 19 0.31 -6.83 13.37
N SER A 20 0.34 -7.51 14.51
CA SER A 20 -0.19 -6.99 15.77
C SER A 20 0.73 -5.89 16.34
N PRO A 21 0.18 -4.88 17.05
CA PRO A 21 -1.22 -4.72 17.45
C PRO A 21 -2.18 -4.32 16.31
N SER A 22 -3.39 -4.88 16.30
CA SER A 22 -4.41 -4.67 15.26
C SER A 22 -5.80 -5.08 15.78
N HIS A 23 -6.86 -4.40 15.32
CA HIS A 23 -8.25 -4.77 15.64
C HIS A 23 -8.62 -6.16 15.10
N VAL A 24 -7.97 -6.57 14.01
CA VAL A 24 -8.06 -7.93 13.45
C VAL A 24 -6.90 -8.74 13.99
N LYS A 25 -7.19 -9.93 14.54
CA LYS A 25 -6.17 -10.88 15.02
C LYS A 25 -5.15 -11.17 13.89
N ARG A 26 -3.87 -11.00 14.18
CA ARG A 26 -2.76 -11.30 13.27
C ARG A 26 -1.99 -12.53 13.72
N SER A 27 -1.26 -13.15 12.81
CA SER A 27 -0.46 -14.35 13.07
C SER A 27 0.83 -14.04 13.83
N ILE A 28 1.37 -12.83 13.66
CA ILE A 28 2.62 -12.36 14.26
C ILE A 28 2.47 -10.89 14.69
N ASP A 29 3.31 -10.44 15.62
CA ASP A 29 3.45 -9.03 15.97
C ASP A 29 4.58 -8.33 15.20
N ASP A 30 4.75 -7.02 15.44
CA ASP A 30 5.75 -6.22 14.76
C ASP A 30 7.21 -6.67 15.06
N ILE A 31 7.46 -7.25 16.24
CA ILE A 31 8.78 -7.73 16.67
C ILE A 31 9.08 -9.08 16.01
N ASP A 32 8.12 -9.98 15.97
CA ASP A 32 8.24 -11.27 15.27
C ASP A 32 8.47 -11.04 13.77
N LEU A 33 7.76 -10.09 13.17
CA LEU A 33 7.92 -9.72 11.76
C LEU A 33 9.37 -9.29 11.44
N ILE A 34 9.94 -8.37 12.22
CA ILE A 34 11.29 -7.87 11.94
C ILE A 34 12.34 -8.96 12.21
N LYS A 35 12.15 -9.82 13.21
CA LYS A 35 13.05 -10.95 13.50
C LYS A 35 13.09 -11.96 12.35
N GLU A 36 11.93 -12.35 11.83
CA GLU A 36 11.84 -13.27 10.69
C GLU A 36 12.46 -12.65 9.43
N ALA A 37 12.14 -11.39 9.11
CA ALA A 37 12.73 -10.72 7.95
C ALA A 37 14.26 -10.58 8.06
N ASN A 38 14.77 -10.31 9.26
CA ASN A 38 16.21 -10.23 9.52
C ASN A 38 16.90 -11.58 9.38
N LYS A 39 16.26 -12.67 9.81
CA LYS A 39 16.77 -14.03 9.62
C LYS A 39 17.00 -14.37 8.14
N TYR A 40 16.16 -13.85 7.23
CA TYR A 40 16.29 -14.05 5.78
C TYR A 40 17.05 -12.93 5.05
N ASN A 41 17.78 -12.08 5.80
CA ASN A 41 18.58 -10.97 5.23
C ASN A 41 17.76 -10.03 4.32
N MET A 42 16.49 -9.81 4.62
CA MET A 42 15.69 -8.80 3.92
C MET A 42 16.21 -7.40 4.28
N SER A 43 16.12 -6.46 3.35
CA SER A 43 16.49 -5.05 3.61
C SER A 43 15.43 -4.33 4.45
N GLY A 44 14.15 -4.68 4.31
CA GLY A 44 13.11 -4.03 5.10
C GLY A 44 11.71 -4.63 5.04
N VAL A 45 10.89 -4.20 5.99
CA VAL A 45 9.48 -4.58 6.12
C VAL A 45 8.61 -3.37 6.38
N MET A 46 7.42 -3.33 5.76
CA MET A 46 6.44 -2.26 5.91
C MET A 46 5.32 -2.71 6.83
N ILE A 47 5.29 -2.14 8.04
CA ILE A 47 4.20 -2.34 8.98
C ILE A 47 3.01 -1.51 8.50
N LYS A 48 1.88 -2.16 8.25
CA LYS A 48 0.65 -1.50 7.81
C LYS A 48 -0.52 -1.88 8.70
N ASN A 49 -1.23 -0.86 9.19
CA ASN A 49 -2.48 -1.00 9.92
C ASN A 49 -3.61 -0.31 9.15
N HIS A 50 -4.86 -0.73 9.37
CA HIS A 50 -6.02 -0.06 8.79
C HIS A 50 -6.47 1.16 9.59
N TYR A 51 -6.18 1.24 10.88
CA TYR A 51 -6.87 2.16 11.78
C TYR A 51 -5.95 3.11 12.52
N GLU A 52 -4.64 2.95 12.40
CA GLU A 52 -3.68 3.85 13.03
C GLU A 52 -2.42 4.03 12.17
N SER A 53 -1.64 5.06 12.50
CA SER A 53 -0.32 5.29 11.94
C SER A 53 0.69 4.29 12.51
N THR A 54 1.47 3.66 11.66
CA THR A 54 2.46 2.64 12.07
C THR A 54 3.88 3.16 12.17
N ILE A 55 4.11 4.45 11.86
CA ILE A 55 5.46 5.03 11.88
C ILE A 55 6.10 4.99 13.28
N GLY A 56 5.35 5.29 14.34
CA GLY A 56 5.89 5.24 15.71
C GLY A 56 6.37 3.83 16.08
N ARG A 57 5.65 2.79 15.65
CA ARG A 57 6.02 1.39 15.86
C ARG A 57 7.33 1.06 15.14
N ALA A 58 7.45 1.46 13.87
CA ALA A 58 8.66 1.27 13.08
C ALA A 58 9.87 2.01 13.67
N GLN A 59 9.69 3.24 14.14
CA GLN A 59 10.76 4.03 14.79
C GLN A 59 11.24 3.39 16.09
N LEU A 60 10.32 2.90 16.92
CA LEU A 60 10.69 2.20 18.16
C LEU A 60 11.46 0.92 17.86
N ILE A 61 11.04 0.13 16.85
CA ILE A 61 11.78 -1.07 16.45
C ILE A 61 13.20 -0.72 16.01
N ASN A 62 13.35 0.25 15.11
CA ASN A 62 14.65 0.63 14.57
C ASN A 62 15.58 1.26 15.63
N SER A 63 15.02 1.89 16.67
CA SER A 63 15.80 2.54 17.74
C SER A 63 16.21 1.58 18.86
N HIS A 64 15.40 0.57 19.15
CA HIS A 64 15.62 -0.35 20.28
C HIS A 64 16.28 -1.68 19.89
N PHE A 65 16.19 -2.08 18.61
CA PHE A 65 16.76 -3.34 18.15
C PHE A 65 17.84 -3.10 17.08
N ASN A 66 18.95 -3.81 17.21
CA ASN A 66 20.06 -3.73 16.26
C ASN A 66 19.95 -4.79 15.15
N PHE A 67 18.91 -4.66 14.31
CA PHE A 67 18.71 -5.51 13.13
C PHE A 67 19.30 -4.86 11.87
N ASN A 68 19.76 -5.70 10.94
CA ASN A 68 20.17 -5.26 9.59
C ASN A 68 18.94 -4.83 8.79
N THR A 69 17.84 -5.58 8.91
CA THR A 69 16.54 -5.23 8.33
C THR A 69 15.97 -4.00 9.02
N LYS A 70 15.35 -3.10 8.24
CA LYS A 70 14.67 -1.91 8.76
C LYS A 70 13.16 -2.05 8.71
N ALA A 71 12.50 -1.62 9.78
CA ALA A 71 11.05 -1.46 9.82
C ALA A 71 10.65 -0.10 9.23
N TYR A 72 9.61 -0.08 8.42
CA TYR A 72 9.00 1.12 7.84
C TYR A 72 7.52 1.18 8.20
N GLY A 73 6.95 2.39 8.17
CA GLY A 73 5.55 2.60 8.48
C GLY A 73 4.92 3.70 7.62
N GLY A 74 3.63 3.87 7.85
CA GLY A 74 2.81 4.85 7.15
C GLY A 74 1.44 4.95 7.79
N ILE A 75 0.47 5.49 7.05
CA ILE A 75 -0.90 5.67 7.56
C ILE A 75 -1.93 5.37 6.49
N ALA A 76 -3.00 4.67 6.87
CA ALA A 76 -4.17 4.46 6.03
C ALA A 76 -5.27 5.47 6.39
N LEU A 77 -5.75 6.20 5.38
CA LEU A 77 -6.69 7.31 5.49
C LEU A 77 -8.15 6.84 5.68
N ASN A 78 -8.37 6.07 6.74
CA ASN A 78 -9.68 5.60 7.20
C ASN A 78 -10.25 6.53 8.30
N TYR A 79 -11.49 6.32 8.72
CA TYR A 79 -12.20 7.17 9.69
C TYR A 79 -11.47 7.38 11.03
N PRO A 80 -10.79 6.40 11.64
CA PRO A 80 -10.09 6.64 12.91
C PRO A 80 -8.99 7.71 12.84
N VAL A 81 -8.52 8.04 11.63
CA VAL A 81 -7.57 9.13 11.40
C VAL A 81 -8.21 10.33 10.69
N GLY A 82 -9.54 10.38 10.60
CA GLY A 82 -10.30 11.45 9.98
C GLY A 82 -10.66 11.25 8.49
N GLY A 83 -10.43 10.07 7.93
CA GLY A 83 -10.68 9.80 6.51
C GLY A 83 -9.62 10.44 5.61
N LEU A 84 -10.04 11.13 4.54
CA LEU A 84 -9.15 11.90 3.64
C LEU A 84 -8.59 13.12 4.38
N ASN A 85 -7.69 12.87 5.32
CA ASN A 85 -7.18 13.85 6.26
C ASN A 85 -5.72 14.23 5.92
N PRO A 86 -5.48 15.42 5.32
CA PRO A 86 -4.14 15.87 5.01
C PRO A 86 -3.29 16.15 6.26
N TYR A 87 -3.89 16.48 7.40
CA TYR A 87 -3.16 16.70 8.65
C TYR A 87 -2.60 15.39 9.22
N ALA A 88 -3.37 14.30 9.15
CA ALA A 88 -2.91 12.98 9.55
C ALA A 88 -1.78 12.47 8.63
N CYS A 89 -1.88 12.78 7.32
CA CYS A 89 -0.84 12.55 6.33
C CYS A 89 0.46 13.29 6.70
N GLU A 90 0.40 14.62 6.88
CA GLU A 90 1.54 15.46 7.23
C GLU A 90 2.21 14.98 8.53
N SER A 91 1.41 14.67 9.56
CA SER A 91 1.92 14.18 10.85
C SER A 91 2.67 12.84 10.69
N SER A 92 2.11 11.88 9.94
CA SER A 92 2.76 10.59 9.71
C SER A 92 4.08 10.74 8.95
N LEU A 93 4.11 11.55 7.88
CA LEU A 93 5.31 11.75 7.06
C LEU A 93 6.38 12.57 7.79
N LYS A 94 5.99 13.55 8.61
CA LYS A 94 6.92 14.32 9.46
C LYS A 94 7.64 13.44 10.49
N LEU A 95 6.99 12.37 10.95
CA LEU A 95 7.61 11.35 11.81
C LEU A 95 8.45 10.32 11.04
N GLY A 96 8.63 10.48 9.72
CA GLY A 96 9.41 9.55 8.89
C GLY A 96 8.59 8.44 8.24
N GLY A 97 7.26 8.55 8.24
CA GLY A 97 6.38 7.69 7.45
C GLY A 97 6.72 7.81 5.98
N VAL A 98 6.58 6.73 5.22
CA VAL A 98 6.96 6.69 3.80
C VAL A 98 5.81 6.31 2.88
N PHE A 99 4.69 5.83 3.43
CA PHE A 99 3.51 5.40 2.69
C PHE A 99 2.23 6.04 3.23
N ILE A 100 1.41 6.54 2.31
CA ILE A 100 0.05 6.99 2.56
C ILE A 100 -0.89 6.10 1.76
N TRP A 101 -1.65 5.26 2.46
CA TRP A 101 -2.72 4.49 1.84
C TRP A 101 -4.00 5.32 1.85
N PHE A 102 -4.59 5.49 0.67
CA PHE A 102 -5.96 5.95 0.54
C PHE A 102 -6.94 4.95 1.21
N PRO A 103 -8.22 5.33 1.42
CA PRO A 103 -9.17 4.54 2.19
C PRO A 103 -9.13 3.05 1.85
N THR A 104 -9.10 2.22 2.88
CA THR A 104 -9.05 0.76 2.75
C THR A 104 -10.37 0.16 3.21
N ARG A 105 -10.48 -0.26 4.48
CA ARG A 105 -11.73 -0.82 5.05
C ARG A 105 -12.90 0.15 4.92
N ASP A 106 -12.62 1.45 4.96
CA ASP A 106 -13.63 2.52 4.99
C ASP A 106 -13.89 3.12 3.62
N SER A 107 -13.22 2.65 2.57
CA SER A 107 -13.55 3.05 1.20
C SER A 107 -14.98 2.64 0.86
N GLU A 108 -15.66 3.48 0.07
CA GLU A 108 -17.01 3.16 -0.42
C GLU A 108 -17.04 1.84 -1.18
N ASN A 109 -16.03 1.61 -2.02
CA ASN A 109 -15.88 0.36 -2.73
C ASN A 109 -15.74 -0.85 -1.79
N SER A 110 -14.89 -0.78 -0.75
CA SER A 110 -14.75 -1.90 0.20
C SER A 110 -16.04 -2.19 0.97
N LEU A 111 -16.81 -1.17 1.34
CA LEU A 111 -18.05 -1.35 2.11
C LEU A 111 -19.18 -1.98 1.30
N LYS A 112 -19.17 -1.91 -0.03
CA LYS A 112 -20.12 -2.65 -0.90
C LYS A 112 -20.06 -4.17 -0.69
N TYR A 113 -18.92 -4.68 -0.23
CA TYR A 113 -18.70 -6.11 0.08
C TYR A 113 -18.96 -6.44 1.57
N GLY A 114 -19.53 -5.50 2.32
CA GLY A 114 -19.84 -5.65 3.73
C GLY A 114 -18.65 -5.53 4.68
N ASN A 115 -19.01 -5.45 5.96
CA ASN A 115 -18.10 -5.38 7.10
C ASN A 115 -17.32 -6.68 7.26
N MET A 116 -16.05 -6.61 7.66
CA MET A 116 -15.30 -7.80 8.09
C MET A 116 -15.52 -8.05 9.57
N LYS A 117 -15.49 -9.33 9.96
CA LYS A 117 -15.53 -9.71 11.38
C LYS A 117 -14.34 -9.09 12.11
N GLY A 118 -14.61 -8.32 13.17
CA GLY A 118 -13.59 -7.57 13.91
C GLY A 118 -13.33 -6.15 13.42
N ASP A 119 -13.95 -5.72 12.30
CA ASP A 119 -14.04 -4.30 11.99
C ASP A 119 -15.04 -3.63 12.93
N PHE A 120 -14.77 -2.38 13.27
CA PHE A 120 -15.76 -1.54 13.91
C PHE A 120 -16.63 -0.81 12.87
N PHE A 121 -17.90 -0.65 13.23
CA PHE A 121 -18.89 0.35 12.77
C PHE A 121 -19.74 0.09 11.51
N SER A 122 -20.98 0.58 11.61
CA SER A 122 -21.82 1.03 10.49
C SER A 122 -21.45 2.48 10.16
N ARG A 123 -21.03 2.76 8.92
CA ARG A 123 -20.56 4.07 8.47
C ARG A 123 -20.75 4.23 6.97
N LYS A 124 -20.77 5.48 6.48
CA LYS A 124 -20.76 5.76 5.04
C LYS A 124 -19.39 5.41 4.46
N GLY A 125 -19.36 5.05 3.19
CA GLY A 125 -18.11 4.88 2.44
C GLY A 125 -17.39 6.19 2.17
N ILE A 126 -16.06 6.15 2.23
CA ILE A 126 -15.20 7.24 1.77
C ILE A 126 -14.92 7.03 0.28
N SER A 127 -15.40 7.95 -0.55
CA SER A 127 -14.97 8.12 -1.95
C SER A 127 -14.00 9.29 -2.06
N ILE A 128 -13.05 9.21 -3.00
CA ILE A 128 -12.16 10.31 -3.37
C ILE A 128 -12.80 11.30 -4.34
N LEU A 129 -13.95 10.94 -4.92
CA LEU A 129 -14.70 11.74 -5.87
C LEU A 129 -15.85 12.46 -5.15
N ASN A 130 -16.15 13.67 -5.60
CA ASN A 130 -17.36 14.38 -5.23
C ASN A 130 -18.55 13.96 -6.10
N ASP A 131 -19.73 14.51 -5.82
CA ASP A 131 -20.98 14.19 -6.54
C ASP A 131 -20.96 14.56 -8.03
N LYS A 132 -19.91 15.26 -8.50
CA LYS A 132 -19.68 15.61 -9.91
C LYS A 132 -18.60 14.73 -10.57
N GLY A 133 -18.14 13.68 -9.91
CA GLY A 133 -17.09 12.78 -10.41
C GLY A 133 -15.69 13.39 -10.44
N LYS A 134 -15.45 14.51 -9.73
CA LYS A 134 -14.12 15.15 -9.63
C LYS A 134 -13.45 14.80 -8.31
N LEU A 135 -12.12 14.72 -8.32
CA LEU A 135 -11.33 14.57 -7.08
C LEU A 135 -11.70 15.67 -6.08
N LYS A 136 -11.88 15.27 -4.82
CA LYS A 136 -12.11 16.19 -3.71
C LYS A 136 -10.86 17.03 -3.40
N LYS A 137 -11.05 18.19 -2.76
CA LYS A 137 -9.97 19.13 -2.44
C LYS A 137 -8.88 18.47 -1.58
N GLU A 138 -9.31 17.66 -0.61
CA GLU A 138 -8.47 16.93 0.33
C GLU A 138 -7.51 15.98 -0.38
N VAL A 139 -7.91 15.41 -1.53
CA VAL A 139 -7.05 14.53 -2.32
C VAL A 139 -5.84 15.29 -2.87
N TYR A 140 -6.07 16.50 -3.40
CA TYR A 140 -4.99 17.35 -3.89
C TYR A 140 -4.08 17.81 -2.75
N GLU A 141 -4.64 18.17 -1.59
CA GLU A 141 -3.87 18.53 -0.41
C GLU A 141 -2.98 17.36 0.07
N ILE A 142 -3.52 16.13 0.08
CA ILE A 142 -2.76 14.93 0.40
C ILE A 142 -1.62 14.71 -0.62
N ILE A 143 -1.89 14.85 -1.93
CA ILE A 143 -0.86 14.70 -2.97
C ILE A 143 0.29 15.68 -2.76
N GLU A 144 0.00 16.96 -2.49
CA GLU A 144 1.04 17.96 -2.23
C GLU A 144 1.83 17.68 -0.94
N VAL A 145 1.17 17.20 0.12
CA VAL A 145 1.85 16.73 1.32
C VAL A 145 2.78 15.54 1.01
N VAL A 146 2.31 14.51 0.31
CA VAL A 146 3.16 13.34 -0.03
C VAL A 146 4.37 13.78 -0.87
N LYS A 147 4.15 14.67 -1.84
CA LYS A 147 5.18 15.23 -2.70
C LYS A 147 6.27 15.97 -1.90
N LYS A 148 5.87 16.80 -0.93
CA LYS A 148 6.78 17.54 -0.04
C LYS A 148 7.76 16.61 0.68
N TYR A 149 7.32 15.41 1.07
CA TYR A 149 8.15 14.43 1.78
C TYR A 149 8.76 13.35 0.88
N ASN A 150 8.60 13.43 -0.44
CA ASN A 150 9.06 12.39 -1.40
C ASN A 150 8.58 10.97 -1.04
N ALA A 151 7.38 10.88 -0.46
CA ALA A 151 6.76 9.65 0.00
C ALA A 151 5.93 8.97 -1.12
N VAL A 152 5.20 7.92 -0.78
CA VAL A 152 4.44 7.08 -1.72
C VAL A 152 2.95 7.15 -1.42
N ILE A 153 2.13 7.33 -2.46
CA ILE A 153 0.67 7.12 -2.41
C ILE A 153 0.36 5.68 -2.81
N ALA A 154 -0.49 5.02 -2.02
CA ALA A 154 -1.03 3.72 -2.35
C ALA A 154 -2.55 3.78 -2.43
N THR A 155 -3.14 3.15 -3.46
CA THR A 155 -4.58 3.30 -3.76
C THR A 155 -5.52 2.71 -2.70
N GLY A 156 -5.03 1.86 -1.79
CA GLY A 156 -5.89 1.25 -0.79
C GLY A 156 -6.93 0.33 -1.42
N HIS A 157 -8.20 0.46 -1.02
CA HIS A 157 -9.29 -0.38 -1.52
C HIS A 157 -10.33 0.40 -2.35
N LEU A 158 -9.90 1.52 -2.93
CA LEU A 158 -10.72 2.32 -3.84
C LEU A 158 -11.28 1.48 -5.01
N SER A 159 -12.34 1.97 -5.65
CA SER A 159 -12.84 1.36 -6.88
C SER A 159 -11.79 1.39 -8.00
N VAL A 160 -12.03 0.62 -9.07
CA VAL A 160 -11.15 0.61 -10.26
C VAL A 160 -11.01 2.02 -10.84
N GLU A 161 -12.14 2.72 -11.02
CA GLU A 161 -12.19 4.08 -11.55
C GLU A 161 -11.41 5.06 -10.66
N GLU A 162 -11.70 5.09 -9.36
CA GLU A 162 -10.99 5.94 -8.40
C GLU A 162 -9.50 5.64 -8.34
N SER A 163 -9.11 4.36 -8.41
CA SER A 163 -7.70 3.96 -8.41
C SER A 163 -6.96 4.47 -9.64
N ILE A 164 -7.58 4.40 -10.83
CA ILE A 164 -7.00 4.93 -12.07
C ILE A 164 -6.83 6.45 -11.95
N ILE A 165 -7.89 7.17 -11.57
CA ILE A 165 -7.88 8.64 -11.44
C ILE A 165 -6.80 9.08 -10.43
N LEU A 166 -6.73 8.42 -9.27
CA LEU A 166 -5.73 8.73 -8.24
C LEU A 166 -4.31 8.48 -8.74
N CYS A 167 -4.07 7.34 -9.41
CA CYS A 167 -2.76 7.03 -9.98
C CYS A 167 -2.33 8.07 -11.02
N GLU A 168 -3.21 8.40 -11.96
CA GLU A 168 -2.90 9.37 -13.01
C GLU A 168 -2.63 10.77 -12.45
N GLU A 169 -3.46 11.24 -11.51
CA GLU A 169 -3.25 12.55 -10.89
C GLU A 169 -1.98 12.57 -10.02
N SER A 170 -1.68 11.50 -9.29
CA SER A 170 -0.45 11.39 -8.49
C SER A 170 0.80 11.42 -9.39
N ILE A 171 0.79 10.66 -10.49
CA ILE A 171 1.88 10.61 -11.48
C ILE A 171 2.09 11.98 -12.13
N LYS A 172 1.00 12.66 -12.52
CA LYS A 172 1.05 14.01 -13.09
C LYS A 172 1.70 15.01 -12.14
N ASN A 173 1.49 14.85 -10.83
CA ASN A 173 2.12 15.65 -9.78
C ASN A 173 3.50 15.12 -9.33
N LYS A 174 4.06 14.15 -10.06
CA LYS A 174 5.38 13.52 -9.82
C LYS A 174 5.48 12.82 -8.45
N VAL A 175 4.37 12.28 -7.96
CA VAL A 175 4.32 11.49 -6.71
C VAL A 175 4.39 10.01 -7.04
N LYS A 176 5.29 9.29 -6.36
CA LYS A 176 5.41 7.82 -6.49
C LYS A 176 4.09 7.17 -6.09
N THR A 177 3.60 6.28 -6.93
CA THR A 177 2.31 5.62 -6.69
C THR A 177 2.42 4.10 -6.70
N VAL A 178 1.57 3.45 -5.90
CA VAL A 178 1.43 2.00 -5.82
C VAL A 178 -0.03 1.60 -5.97
N LEU A 179 -0.33 0.85 -7.03
CA LEU A 179 -1.63 0.20 -7.19
C LEU A 179 -1.72 -1.00 -6.24
N THR A 180 -2.68 -0.94 -5.32
CA THR A 180 -2.78 -1.86 -4.20
C THR A 180 -3.58 -3.12 -4.59
N HIS A 181 -2.95 -4.30 -4.52
CA HIS A 181 -3.54 -5.64 -4.72
C HIS A 181 -4.60 -5.72 -5.84
N PRO A 182 -4.24 -5.40 -7.11
CA PRO A 182 -5.19 -5.30 -8.21
C PRO A 182 -5.76 -6.64 -8.69
N ASP A 183 -5.49 -7.74 -7.98
CA ASP A 183 -6.03 -9.07 -8.26
C ASP A 183 -6.95 -9.55 -7.13
N TRP A 184 -7.17 -8.72 -6.09
CA TRP A 184 -8.08 -9.05 -4.99
C TRP A 184 -9.52 -8.78 -5.37
N LEU A 185 -10.44 -9.65 -4.93
CA LEU A 185 -11.87 -9.60 -5.27
C LEU A 185 -12.52 -8.21 -5.14
N ARG A 186 -12.09 -7.37 -4.19
CA ARG A 186 -12.65 -6.02 -4.01
C ARG A 186 -12.01 -4.95 -4.89
N THR A 187 -10.84 -5.21 -5.44
CA THR A 187 -10.04 -4.25 -6.24
C THR A 187 -9.52 -4.94 -7.51
N ASP A 188 -10.30 -5.83 -8.10
CA ASP A 188 -9.88 -6.60 -9.28
C ASP A 188 -9.84 -5.67 -10.49
N ILE A 189 -8.64 -5.44 -11.02
CA ILE A 189 -8.37 -4.58 -12.17
C ILE A 189 -7.80 -5.48 -13.26
N ASP A 190 -8.31 -5.36 -14.49
CA ASP A 190 -7.83 -6.18 -15.60
C ASP A 190 -6.33 -5.93 -15.89
N ILE A 191 -5.68 -6.92 -16.49
CA ILE A 191 -4.24 -6.86 -16.74
C ILE A 191 -3.84 -5.73 -17.70
N GLY A 192 -4.70 -5.38 -18.65
CA GLY A 192 -4.44 -4.30 -19.62
C GLY A 192 -4.34 -2.96 -18.92
N THR A 193 -5.30 -2.67 -18.04
CA THR A 193 -5.30 -1.46 -17.20
C THR A 193 -4.09 -1.43 -16.25
N GLN A 194 -3.73 -2.56 -15.64
CA GLN A 194 -2.53 -2.63 -14.78
C GLN A 194 -1.24 -2.30 -15.56
N LEU A 195 -1.09 -2.86 -16.77
CA LEU A 195 0.06 -2.58 -17.63
C LEU A 195 0.07 -1.12 -18.11
N MET A 196 -1.10 -0.54 -18.39
CA MET A 196 -1.24 0.86 -18.74
C MET A 196 -0.74 1.77 -17.61
N LEU A 197 -1.21 1.55 -16.38
CA LEU A 197 -0.77 2.32 -15.20
C LEU A 197 0.73 2.12 -14.91
N ALA A 198 1.24 0.90 -15.08
CA ALA A 198 2.66 0.61 -14.93
C ALA A 198 3.52 1.41 -15.92
N LYS A 199 3.11 1.46 -17.19
CA LYS A 199 3.79 2.27 -18.23
C LYS A 199 3.77 3.76 -17.93
N LYS A 200 2.73 4.25 -17.24
CA LYS A 200 2.66 5.65 -16.80
C LYS A 200 3.52 5.96 -15.56
N GLY A 201 4.01 4.94 -14.86
CA GLY A 201 4.91 5.09 -13.70
C GLY A 201 4.33 4.63 -12.36
N SER A 202 3.14 4.01 -12.34
CA SER A 202 2.63 3.38 -11.11
C SER A 202 3.34 2.05 -10.85
N ASN A 203 3.78 1.83 -9.62
CA ASN A 203 4.21 0.51 -9.19
C ASN A 203 2.98 -0.38 -8.95
N ILE A 204 3.09 -1.68 -9.22
CA ILE A 204 1.98 -2.63 -9.07
C ILE A 204 2.29 -3.57 -7.90
N ARG A 205 1.49 -3.49 -6.83
CA ARG A 205 1.67 -4.37 -5.66
C ARG A 205 0.79 -5.60 -5.76
N LYS A 206 1.41 -6.74 -6.04
CA LYS A 206 0.76 -8.05 -6.11
C LYS A 206 0.71 -8.71 -4.72
N SER A 207 -0.32 -9.52 -4.48
CA SER A 207 -0.41 -10.35 -3.27
C SER A 207 -0.05 -11.79 -3.59
N LEU A 208 0.96 -12.34 -2.91
CA LEU A 208 1.42 -13.72 -3.09
C LEU A 208 0.33 -14.77 -2.81
N GLY A 209 -0.62 -14.47 -1.92
CA GLY A 209 -1.75 -15.36 -1.62
C GLY A 209 -2.75 -15.53 -2.77
N GLN A 210 -2.65 -14.73 -3.84
CA GLN A 210 -3.58 -14.76 -4.99
C GLN A 210 -2.91 -15.26 -6.28
N PHE A 211 -1.87 -16.08 -6.12
CA PHE A 211 -0.95 -16.55 -7.18
C PHE A 211 -1.57 -17.28 -8.38
N ARG A 212 -2.85 -17.68 -8.33
CA ARG A 212 -3.51 -18.42 -9.43
C ARG A 212 -3.48 -17.65 -10.77
N ARG A 213 -3.45 -16.31 -10.77
CA ARG A 213 -3.38 -15.48 -12.00
C ARG A 213 -1.97 -15.16 -12.51
N TRP A 214 -0.91 -15.43 -11.74
CA TRP A 214 0.46 -15.00 -12.07
C TRP A 214 1.09 -15.76 -13.26
N ARG A 215 0.61 -16.98 -13.56
CA ARG A 215 1.07 -17.79 -14.71
C ARG A 215 0.84 -17.10 -16.06
N LEU A 216 -0.14 -16.20 -16.17
CA LEU A 216 -0.43 -15.48 -17.43
C LEU A 216 0.51 -14.29 -17.64
N LEU A 217 0.96 -13.65 -16.55
CA LEU A 217 1.81 -12.46 -16.54
C LEU A 217 3.26 -12.73 -16.98
N LYS A 218 3.84 -13.88 -16.59
CA LYS A 218 5.19 -14.28 -17.03
C LYS A 218 5.33 -14.35 -18.56
N LYS A 219 4.26 -14.68 -19.28
CA LYS A 219 4.30 -14.75 -20.76
C LYS A 219 4.30 -13.39 -21.45
N GLN A 220 3.83 -12.33 -20.78
CA GLN A 220 3.69 -10.99 -21.39
C GLN A 220 4.79 -10.00 -20.96
N VAL A 221 5.26 -10.05 -19.70
CA VAL A 221 6.25 -9.10 -19.19
C VAL A 221 7.67 -9.40 -19.71
N PHE A 222 8.05 -10.66 -19.88
CA PHE A 222 9.37 -11.02 -20.41
C PHE A 222 9.54 -10.74 -21.92
N LYS A 223 8.46 -10.59 -22.69
CA LYS A 223 8.54 -10.17 -24.10
C LYS A 223 8.81 -8.66 -24.27
N CYS A 224 8.64 -7.85 -23.23
CA CYS A 224 8.80 -6.39 -23.32
C CYS A 224 10.23 -5.93 -22.94
N ASN A 225 10.93 -6.70 -22.10
CA ASN A 225 12.26 -6.33 -21.57
C ASN A 225 13.46 -6.82 -22.41
N GLU A 226 13.27 -7.52 -23.53
CA GLU A 226 14.37 -7.90 -24.43
C GLU A 226 14.81 -6.77 -25.38
N LYS A 227 14.13 -5.61 -25.41
CA LYS A 227 14.45 -4.50 -26.33
C LYS A 227 15.08 -3.25 -25.72
N SER A 228 15.46 -3.27 -24.45
CA SER A 228 16.16 -2.14 -23.82
C SER A 228 17.33 -2.63 -22.97
N ARG A 229 18.40 -3.03 -23.66
CA ARG A 229 19.76 -3.12 -23.12
C ARG A 229 20.69 -2.37 -24.06
N LEU A 230 21.00 -1.13 -23.68
CA LEU A 230 22.30 -0.48 -23.83
C LEU A 230 22.60 0.16 -22.48
#